data_AF-A0A9J5XPH8-F1
#
_entry.id   AF-A0A9J5XPH8-F1
#
_cell.length_a   1.000
_cell.length_b   1.000
_cell.length_c   1.000
_cell.angle_alpha   90.00
_cell.angle_beta   90.00
_cell.angle_gamma   90.00
#
_symmetry.space_group_name_H-M   'P 1'
#
loop_
_entity.id
_entity.type
_entity.pdbx_description
1 polymer ?
#
loop_
_entity_poly.entity_id
_entity_poly.type
_entity_poly.pdbx_seq_one_letter_code
_entity_poly.pdbx_strand_id
1 'polypeptide(L)'
;ALPPIFSPKYDGKCLHKVLQDKLGETRLHQALTIVVIPTLDIKKNQPIIFTKTKLDTKICDICYNTTATPTYFPPHYFVINDAKGNQVEFNLIDGGVVAANPVHN
;
A
#
# COMPACT_ATOMS: atom_id res chain seq x y z
N ALA A 1 11.99 2.66 -24.94
CA ALA A 1 11.80 1.20 -25.03
C ALA A 1 10.35 0.90 -24.72
N LEU A 2 9.69 0.02 -25.47
CA LEU A 2 8.37 -0.49 -25.09
C LEU A 2 8.50 -1.24 -23.76
N PRO A 3 7.53 -1.12 -22.82
CA PRO A 3 7.56 -1.94 -21.63
C PRO A 3 7.60 -3.41 -22.05
N PRO A 4 8.36 -4.28 -21.35
CA PRO A 4 8.32 -5.72 -21.59
C PRO A 4 6.87 -6.18 -21.63
N ILE A 5 6.54 -7.12 -22.53
CA ILE A 5 5.16 -7.60 -22.78
C ILE A 5 4.44 -8.04 -21.49
N PHE A 6 5.20 -8.39 -20.45
CA PHE A 6 4.71 -8.83 -19.14
C PHE A 6 4.92 -7.81 -18.00
N SER A 7 5.18 -6.54 -18.31
CA SER A 7 5.34 -5.48 -17.30
C SER A 7 4.07 -4.66 -17.11
N PRO A 8 3.84 -4.12 -15.89
CA PRO A 8 2.78 -3.14 -15.68
C PRO A 8 2.93 -1.94 -16.62
N LYS A 9 1.80 -1.28 -16.93
CA LYS A 9 1.74 -0.10 -17.81
C LYS A 9 2.66 1.03 -17.34
N TYR A 10 2.84 1.19 -16.04
CA TYR A 10 3.69 2.18 -15.41
C TYR A 10 4.65 1.51 -14.41
N ASP A 11 5.87 2.04 -14.29
CA ASP A 11 6.90 1.50 -13.39
C ASP A 11 6.73 1.91 -11.91
N GLY A 12 5.76 2.78 -11.62
CA GLY A 12 5.45 3.28 -10.28
C GLY A 12 6.42 4.31 -9.71
N LYS A 13 7.58 4.57 -10.32
CA LYS A 13 8.63 5.41 -9.71
C LYS A 13 8.18 6.85 -9.51
N CYS A 14 7.53 7.44 -10.51
CA CYS A 14 7.03 8.81 -10.43
C CYS A 14 5.96 8.96 -9.35
N LEU A 15 5.01 8.01 -9.30
CA LEU A 15 3.97 7.97 -8.28
C LEU A 15 4.56 7.88 -6.87
N HIS A 16 5.47 6.93 -6.65
CA HIS A 16 6.13 6.75 -5.37
C HIS A 16 6.92 8.00 -4.94
N LYS A 17 7.64 8.64 -5.88
CA LYS A 17 8.35 9.90 -5.62
C LYS A 17 7.41 11.02 -5.19
N VAL A 18 6.29 11.22 -5.91
CA VAL A 18 5.31 12.26 -5.54
C VAL A 18 4.71 12.00 -4.16
N LEU A 19 4.42 10.73 -3.83
CA LEU A 19 3.93 10.36 -2.50
C LEU A 19 4.96 10.64 -1.41
N GLN A 20 6.23 10.32 -1.64
CA GLN A 20 7.33 10.65 -0.73
C GLN A 20 7.51 12.17 -0.58
N ASP A 21 7.53 12.93 -1.67
CA ASP A 21 7.70 14.39 -1.65
C ASP A 21 6.55 15.10 -0.90
N LYS A 22 5.33 14.54 -0.94
CA LYS A 22 4.14 15.13 -0.30
C LYS A 22 3.88 14.66 1.12
N LEU A 23 4.17 13.40 1.43
CA LEU A 23 3.82 12.78 2.72
C LEU A 23 5.05 12.57 3.60
N GLY A 24 6.25 12.60 3.02
CA GLY A 24 7.52 12.44 3.71
C GLY A 24 7.56 11.18 4.56
N GLU A 25 8.01 11.35 5.80
CA GLU A 25 8.15 10.29 6.79
C GLU A 25 6.89 10.12 7.65
N THR A 26 5.77 10.73 7.28
CA THR A 26 4.53 10.68 8.06
C THR A 26 4.04 9.24 8.19
N ARG A 27 3.79 8.82 9.42
CA ARG A 27 3.32 7.50 9.79
C ARG A 27 1.84 7.48 10.09
N LEU A 28 1.23 6.32 9.94
CA LEU A 28 -0.21 6.13 10.05
C LEU A 28 -0.78 6.59 11.41
N HIS A 29 -0.03 6.39 12.50
CA HIS A 29 -0.46 6.87 13.83
C HIS A 29 -0.59 8.40 13.92
N GLN A 30 0.10 9.14 13.05
CA GLN A 30 0.10 10.61 13.01
C GLN A 30 -1.11 11.17 12.24
N ALA A 31 -1.95 10.32 11.62
CA ALA A 31 -3.17 10.76 10.96
C ALA A 31 -4.09 11.53 11.93
N LEU A 32 -4.64 12.67 11.48
CA LEU A 32 -5.47 13.54 12.32
C LEU A 32 -6.79 12.87 12.73
N THR A 33 -7.35 12.04 11.85
CA THR A 33 -8.59 11.28 12.08
C THR A 33 -8.34 9.78 11.97
N ILE A 34 -9.36 8.98 12.29
CA ILE A 34 -9.36 7.57 11.90
C ILE A 34 -9.41 7.49 10.38
N VAL A 35 -8.56 6.65 9.81
CA VAL A 35 -8.51 6.33 8.38
C VAL A 35 -8.69 4.83 8.20
N VAL A 36 -9.23 4.43 7.05
CA VAL A 36 -9.42 3.04 6.64
C VAL A 36 -8.93 2.93 5.21
N ILE A 37 -7.82 2.24 4.99
CA ILE A 37 -7.19 2.12 3.67
C ILE A 37 -7.02 0.63 3.33
N PRO A 38 -7.86 0.07 2.45
CA PRO A 38 -7.77 -1.33 2.07
C PRO A 38 -6.63 -1.58 1.07
N THR A 39 -6.06 -2.78 1.15
CA THR A 39 -5.08 -3.37 0.23
C THR A 39 -5.25 -4.89 0.22
N LEU A 40 -4.63 -5.59 -0.74
CA LEU A 40 -4.56 -7.06 -0.75
C LEU A 40 -3.11 -7.53 -0.67
N ASP A 41 -2.80 -8.40 0.29
CA ASP A 41 -1.52 -9.12 0.32
C ASP A 41 -1.58 -10.33 -0.61
N ILE A 42 -0.85 -10.28 -1.72
CA ILE A 42 -0.85 -11.35 -2.74
C ILE A 42 -0.08 -12.60 -2.31
N LYS A 43 0.86 -12.48 -1.35
CA LYS A 43 1.61 -13.61 -0.82
C LYS A 43 0.75 -14.40 0.17
N LYS A 44 -0.03 -13.71 1.00
CA LYS A 44 -0.94 -14.32 1.99
C LYS A 44 -2.35 -14.57 1.44
N ASN A 45 -2.67 -14.00 0.28
CA ASN A 45 -4.00 -13.98 -0.33
C ASN A 45 -5.08 -13.47 0.64
N GLN A 46 -4.79 -12.37 1.35
CA GLN A 46 -5.68 -11.81 2.38
C GLN A 46 -5.74 -10.28 2.32
N PRO A 47 -6.91 -9.68 2.60
CA PRO A 47 -7.02 -8.23 2.74
C PRO A 47 -6.18 -7.71 3.91
N ILE A 48 -5.48 -6.61 3.68
CA ILE A 48 -4.82 -5.83 4.73
C ILE A 48 -5.48 -4.46 4.78
N ILE A 49 -6.08 -4.14 5.92
CA ILE A 49 -6.74 -2.86 6.16
C ILE A 49 -5.85 -2.04 7.09
N PHE A 50 -5.28 -0.96 6.55
CA PHE A 50 -4.55 0.00 7.36
C PHE A 50 -5.51 0.94 8.06
N THR A 51 -5.33 1.08 9.37
CA THR A 51 -6.07 2.02 10.20
C THR A 51 -5.18 2.58 11.30
N LYS A 52 -5.48 3.79 11.81
CA LYS A 52 -4.65 4.54 12.76
C LYS A 52 -4.17 3.73 13.98
N THR A 53 -4.94 2.74 14.41
CA THR A 53 -4.68 1.95 15.63
C THR A 53 -3.83 0.70 15.39
N LYS A 54 -3.51 0.34 14.15
CA LYS A 54 -2.82 -0.92 13.80
C LYS A 54 -1.75 -0.69 12.73
N LEU A 55 -0.67 -1.45 12.82
CA LEU A 55 0.36 -1.55 11.76
C LEU A 55 0.96 -0.20 11.38
N ASP A 56 1.67 0.43 12.33
CA ASP A 56 2.24 1.76 12.12
C ASP A 56 3.29 1.78 10.99
N THR A 57 2.83 2.22 9.83
CA THR A 57 3.54 2.19 8.55
C THR A 57 3.56 3.60 7.98
N LYS A 58 4.54 3.93 7.13
CA LYS A 58 4.55 5.21 6.44
C LYS A 58 3.32 5.34 5.55
N ILE A 59 2.70 6.52 5.56
CA ILE A 59 1.51 6.80 4.76
C ILE A 59 1.85 6.76 3.26
N CYS A 60 3.06 7.16 2.85
CA CYS A 60 3.49 7.07 1.45
C CYS A 60 3.49 5.64 0.91
N ASP A 61 3.97 4.67 1.70
CA ASP A 61 3.93 3.25 1.34
C ASP A 61 2.47 2.79 1.23
N ILE A 62 1.64 3.07 2.24
CA ILE A 62 0.22 2.70 2.25
C ILE A 62 -0.51 3.25 1.02
N CYS A 63 -0.30 4.53 0.69
CA CYS A 63 -0.89 5.18 -0.47
C CYS A 63 -0.42 4.56 -1.78
N TYR A 64 0.85 4.20 -1.91
CA TYR A 64 1.33 3.49 -3.09
C TYR A 64 0.60 2.15 -3.23
N ASN A 65 0.56 1.34 -2.18
CA ASN A 65 -0.04 0.01 -2.19
C ASN A 65 -1.53 0.04 -2.57
N THR A 66 -2.33 0.95 -1.98
CA THR A 66 -3.76 1.03 -2.27
C THR A 66 -4.05 1.47 -3.70
N THR A 67 -3.09 2.11 -4.38
CA THR A 67 -3.19 2.51 -5.80
C THR A 67 -2.49 1.54 -6.77
N ALA A 68 -1.85 0.49 -6.26
CA ALA A 68 -1.05 -0.43 -7.06
C ALA A 68 -1.94 -1.43 -7.83
N THR A 69 -2.75 -0.93 -8.76
CA THR A 69 -3.74 -1.71 -9.50
C THR A 69 -3.04 -2.73 -10.42
N PRO A 70 -3.45 -4.01 -10.41
CA PRO A 70 -2.88 -5.02 -11.31
C PRO A 70 -2.87 -4.56 -12.76
N THR A 71 -1.79 -4.88 -13.48
CA THR A 71 -1.48 -4.44 -14.86
C THR A 71 -1.16 -2.96 -15.04
N TYR A 72 -1.48 -2.08 -14.08
CA TYR A 72 -1.16 -0.65 -14.16
C TYR A 72 0.13 -0.30 -13.43
N PHE A 73 0.29 -0.77 -12.19
CA PHE A 73 1.45 -0.50 -11.36
C PHE A 73 2.02 -1.80 -10.78
N PRO A 74 3.32 -1.88 -10.49
CA PRO A 74 3.90 -3.05 -9.84
C PRO A 74 3.43 -3.15 -8.38
N PRO A 75 3.21 -4.38 -7.86
CA PRO A 75 3.03 -4.62 -6.44
C PRO A 75 4.18 -4.04 -5.62
N HIS A 76 3.91 -3.67 -4.37
CA HIS A 76 4.92 -3.07 -3.52
C HIS A 76 5.19 -3.91 -2.28
N TYR A 77 6.49 -4.10 -2.03
CA TYR A 77 7.02 -4.90 -0.95
C TYR A 77 7.69 -4.01 0.08
N PHE A 78 7.40 -4.25 1.34
CA PHE A 78 8.09 -3.62 2.45
C PHE A 78 7.97 -4.49 3.71
N VAL A 79 8.80 -4.17 4.70
CA VAL A 79 8.84 -4.84 5.99
C VAL A 79 8.68 -3.80 7.09
N ILE A 80 7.89 -4.13 8.10
CA ILE A 80 7.83 -3.36 9.35
C ILE A 80 8.22 -4.24 10.52
N ASN A 81 8.67 -3.63 11.60
CA ASN A 81 8.76 -4.31 12.89
C ASN A 81 7.44 -4.10 13.63
N ASP A 82 6.82 -5.19 14.08
CA ASP A 82 5.65 -5.12 14.96
C ASP A 82 6.04 -4.61 16.36
N ALA A 83 5.04 -4.40 17.22
CA ALA A 83 5.26 -3.94 18.59
C ALA A 83 6.08 -4.92 19.46
N LYS A 84 6.24 -6.18 19.02
CA LYS A 84 7.03 -7.21 19.70
C LYS A 84 8.43 -7.36 19.06
N GLY A 85 8.76 -6.55 18.05
CA GLY A 85 10.03 -6.62 17.32
C GLY A 85 10.09 -7.70 16.24
N ASN A 86 8.98 -8.36 15.91
CA ASN A 86 8.95 -9.31 14.80
C ASN A 86 8.87 -8.58 13.47
N GLN A 87 9.59 -9.09 12.47
CA GLN A 87 9.48 -8.60 11.11
C GLN A 87 8.19 -9.10 10.46
N VAL A 88 7.38 -8.17 9.96
CA VAL A 88 6.17 -8.47 9.19
C VAL A 88 6.37 -7.99 7.77
N GLU A 89 6.38 -8.93 6.84
CA GLU A 89 6.46 -8.67 5.42
C GLU A 89 5.07 -8.37 4.83
N PHE A 90 5.06 -7.45 3.87
CA PHE A 90 3.89 -7.05 3.10
C PHE A 90 4.21 -7.15 1.60
N ASN A 91 3.30 -7.75 0.84
CA ASN A 91 3.39 -7.88 -0.62
C ASN A 91 2.07 -7.41 -1.20
N LEU A 92 1.87 -6.08 -1.31
CA LEU A 92 0.54 -5.52 -1.44
C LEU A 92 0.23 -5.01 -2.85
N ILE A 93 -1.05 -5.11 -3.19
CA ILE A 93 -1.68 -4.49 -4.35
C ILE A 93 -2.91 -3.68 -3.93
N ASP A 94 -3.50 -3.01 -4.91
CA ASP A 94 -4.70 -2.18 -4.79
C ASP A 94 -5.85 -2.84 -4.02
N GLY A 95 -6.43 -2.07 -3.10
CA GLY A 95 -7.55 -2.50 -2.27
C GLY A 95 -8.85 -2.71 -3.03
N GLY A 96 -9.01 -2.09 -4.21
CA GLY A 96 -10.14 -2.24 -5.12
C GLY A 96 -10.32 -3.65 -5.66
N VAL A 97 -9.28 -4.49 -5.60
CA VAL A 97 -9.38 -5.94 -5.88
C VAL A 97 -10.24 -6.65 -4.82
N VAL A 98 -10.23 -6.15 -3.59
CA VAL A 98 -11.02 -6.68 -2.47
C VAL A 98 -12.33 -5.91 -2.32
N ALA A 99 -12.25 -4.58 -2.33
CA ALA A 99 -13.36 -3.68 -2.08
C ALA A 99 -13.18 -2.39 -2.91
N ALA A 100 -13.85 -2.33 -4.06
CA ALA A 100 -13.91 -1.11 -4.89
C ALA A 100 -14.62 0.05 -4.20
N ASN A 101 -15.52 -0.25 -3.24
CA ASN A 101 -16.13 0.72 -2.35
C ASN A 101 -15.89 0.30 -0.88
N PRO A 102 -15.09 1.06 -0.11
CA PRO A 102 -14.80 0.74 1.28
C PRO A 102 -15.93 1.17 2.24
N VAL A 103 -16.97 1.85 1.76
CA VAL A 103 -18.17 2.15 2.54
C VAL A 103 -19.07 0.92 2.51
N HIS A 104 -19.12 0.23 3.65
CA HIS A 104 -19.89 -0.96 4.04
C HIS A 104 -20.86 -1.63 3.05
N ASN A 105 -20.91 -2.97 3.18
CA ASN A 105 -22.15 -3.73 3.31
C ASN A 105 -22.20 -4.28 4.73
#